data_AF-A0A7H8IS16-F1
#
_entry.id   AF-A0A7H8IS16-F1
#
_cell.length_a   1.000
_cell.length_b   1.000
_cell.length_c   1.000
_cell.angle_alpha   90.00
_cell.angle_beta   90.00
_cell.angle_gamma   90.00
#
_symmetry.space_group_name_H-M   'P 1'
#
loop_
_entity.id
_entity.type
_entity.pdbx_description
1 polymer ?
#
loop_
_entity_poly.entity_id
_entity_poly.type
_entity_poly.pdbx_seq_one_letter_code
_entity_poly.pdbx_strand_id
1 'polypeptide(L)'
;MRAEFRRSSARGATPPTLGLYDIACLAGGPQRVVETALIALSERGVVVVRRARVRAVGGTDGDRPVEPIEPIERALLGLCPRIVRADVVFGELMGGRAVAEIERRLVSYGLLTSHRRRPTRVGRRHLEAVREGGEFPAYVFDGPAAVPDRVLRRAVWEAAPEPSDPGWRVMWTGVALAPDDDTDSGGHPGCGSDGGHGCGGGGHGCGGGGGGGGD
;
A
#
# COMPACT_ATOMS: atom_id res chain seq x y z
N MET A 1 46.92 -3.24 4.58
CA MET A 1 45.85 -2.56 3.81
C MET A 1 44.56 -2.66 4.61
N ARG A 2 44.12 -1.55 5.23
CA ARG A 2 42.89 -1.49 6.03
C ARG A 2 41.77 -1.01 5.11
N ALA A 3 40.74 -1.85 4.92
CA ALA A 3 39.54 -1.46 4.20
C ALA A 3 38.67 -0.59 5.12
N GLU A 4 38.60 0.70 4.82
CA GLU A 4 37.75 1.64 5.54
C GLU A 4 36.29 1.39 5.15
N PHE A 5 35.50 1.00 6.14
CA PHE A 5 34.04 0.97 6.08
C PHE A 5 33.52 2.38 5.74
N ARG A 6 33.16 2.61 4.48
CA ARG A 6 32.32 3.77 4.08
C ARG A 6 30.93 3.59 4.68
N ARG A 7 30.75 4.11 5.89
CA ARG A 7 29.46 4.37 6.49
C ARG A 7 28.81 5.49 5.67
N SER A 8 27.92 5.13 4.74
CA SER A 8 27.22 6.08 3.87
C SER A 8 26.24 6.91 4.70
N SER A 9 26.64 8.14 5.00
CA SER A 9 25.84 9.16 5.67
C SER A 9 24.83 9.78 4.69
N ALA A 10 23.85 9.01 4.23
CA ALA A 10 22.65 9.53 3.57
C ALA A 10 21.57 9.85 4.61
N ARG A 11 21.89 10.68 5.60
CA ARG A 11 20.92 11.33 6.51
C ARG A 11 20.98 12.82 6.23
N GLY A 12 20.20 13.28 5.26
CA GLY A 12 20.17 14.69 4.89
C GLY A 12 19.48 15.02 3.56
N ALA A 13 18.78 14.07 2.94
CA ALA A 13 17.86 14.42 1.85
C ALA A 13 16.56 14.92 2.48
N THR A 14 16.20 16.18 2.24
CA THR A 14 14.83 16.67 2.41
C THR A 14 13.89 15.64 1.79
N PRO A 15 12.83 15.18 2.48
CA PRO A 15 11.94 14.20 1.90
C PRO A 15 11.42 14.76 0.57
N PRO A 16 11.60 14.06 -0.55
CA PRO A 16 11.08 14.51 -1.84
C PRO A 16 9.57 14.69 -1.72
N THR A 17 9.04 15.79 -2.28
CA THR A 17 7.62 16.11 -2.23
C THR A 17 6.83 14.95 -2.83
N LEU A 18 6.10 14.22 -2.00
CA LEU A 18 5.29 13.09 -2.44
C LEU A 18 4.03 13.61 -3.12
N GLY A 19 3.75 13.08 -4.31
CA GLY A 19 2.55 13.43 -5.05
C GLY A 19 1.31 12.69 -4.53
N LEU A 20 0.14 13.06 -5.06
CA LEU A 20 -1.15 12.46 -4.75
C LEU A 20 -1.12 10.92 -4.78
N TYR A 21 -0.52 10.35 -5.82
CA TYR A 21 -0.46 8.90 -6.02
C TYR A 21 0.60 8.21 -5.15
N ASP A 22 1.65 8.93 -4.75
CA ASP A 22 2.64 8.41 -3.79
C ASP A 22 1.99 8.26 -2.40
N ILE A 23 1.22 9.26 -1.96
CA ILE A 23 0.45 9.22 -0.71
C ILE A 23 -0.64 8.14 -0.77
N ALA A 24 -1.37 8.04 -1.89
CA ALA A 24 -2.36 6.98 -2.09
C ALA A 24 -1.72 5.59 -1.99
N CYS A 25 -0.57 5.40 -2.63
CA CYS A 25 0.19 4.17 -2.53
C CYS A 25 0.61 3.94 -1.08
N LEU A 26 1.08 4.94 -0.34
CA LEU A 26 1.49 4.80 1.06
C LEU A 26 0.34 4.62 2.06
N ALA A 27 -0.90 4.94 1.67
CA ALA A 27 -2.10 4.75 2.48
C ALA A 27 -2.77 3.38 2.29
N GLY A 28 -2.76 2.83 1.08
CA GLY A 28 -3.49 1.60 0.76
C GLY A 28 -2.95 0.79 -0.41
N GLY A 29 -1.69 1.02 -0.81
CA GLY A 29 -1.01 0.27 -1.84
C GLY A 29 -1.56 0.47 -3.25
N PRO A 30 -1.30 -0.48 -4.18
CA PRO A 30 -1.72 -0.44 -5.58
C PRO A 30 -3.21 -0.13 -5.79
N GLN A 31 -4.08 -0.77 -5.01
CA GLN A 31 -5.53 -0.57 -5.16
C GLN A 31 -5.91 0.88 -4.87
N ARG A 32 -5.39 1.47 -3.78
CA ARG A 32 -5.69 2.86 -3.42
C ARG A 32 -5.18 3.85 -4.46
N VAL A 33 -4.05 3.56 -5.12
CA VAL A 33 -3.55 4.37 -6.25
C VAL A 33 -4.58 4.40 -7.39
N VAL A 34 -5.10 3.24 -7.79
CA VAL A 34 -6.06 3.13 -8.89
C VAL A 34 -7.38 3.81 -8.55
N GLU A 35 -7.90 3.59 -7.34
CA GLU A 35 -9.11 4.27 -6.85
C GLU A 35 -8.94 5.80 -6.88
N THR A 36 -7.81 6.28 -6.37
CA THR A 36 -7.48 7.72 -6.33
C THR A 36 -7.39 8.29 -7.74
N ALA A 37 -6.76 7.58 -8.68
CA ALA A 37 -6.66 8.01 -10.07
C ALA A 37 -8.04 8.09 -10.75
N LEU A 38 -8.91 7.10 -10.55
CA LEU A 38 -10.27 7.12 -11.08
C LEU A 38 -11.10 8.28 -10.51
N ILE A 39 -11.03 8.51 -9.20
CA ILE A 39 -11.75 9.58 -8.53
C ILE A 39 -11.24 10.94 -9.01
N ALA A 40 -9.92 11.17 -8.98
CA ALA A 40 -9.31 12.45 -9.36
C ALA A 40 -9.52 12.79 -10.86
N LEU A 41 -9.51 11.80 -11.74
CA LEU A 41 -9.85 12.02 -13.16
C LEU A 41 -11.34 12.27 -13.36
N SER A 42 -12.21 11.64 -12.56
CA SER A 42 -13.66 11.87 -12.63
C SER A 42 -14.03 13.25 -12.11
N GLU A 43 -13.41 13.72 -11.02
CA GLU A 43 -13.61 15.07 -10.48
C GLU A 43 -13.16 16.15 -11.47
N ARG A 44 -12.07 15.91 -12.21
CA ARG A 44 -11.60 16.79 -13.29
C ARG A 44 -12.42 16.67 -14.58
N GLY A 45 -13.41 15.78 -14.65
CA GLY A 45 -14.23 15.56 -15.84
C GLY A 45 -13.47 14.90 -17.01
N VAL A 46 -12.30 14.31 -16.77
CA VAL A 46 -11.48 13.63 -17.80
C VAL A 46 -11.95 12.20 -18.05
N VAL A 47 -12.61 11.59 -17.06
CA VAL A 47 -13.28 10.29 -17.23
C VAL A 47 -14.68 10.35 -16.66
N VAL A 48 -15.58 9.53 -17.21
CA VAL A 48 -16.89 9.25 -16.63
C VAL A 48 -16.88 7.82 -16.13
N VAL A 49 -17.20 7.66 -14.85
CA VAL A 49 -17.37 6.34 -14.22
C VAL A 49 -18.85 6.13 -13.92
N ARG A 50 -19.48 5.15 -14.57
CA ARG A 50 -20.90 4.78 -14.33
C ARG A 50 -21.09 3.28 -14.44
N ARG A 51 -21.89 2.70 -13.53
CA ARG A 51 -22.24 1.26 -13.53
C ARG A 51 -21.01 0.34 -13.68
N ALA A 52 -19.98 0.59 -12.86
CA ALA A 52 -18.69 -0.12 -12.91
C ALA A 52 -18.01 -0.12 -14.30
N ARG A 53 -18.21 0.96 -15.07
CA ARG A 53 -17.56 1.19 -16.36
C ARG A 53 -16.92 2.56 -16.40
N VAL A 54 -15.77 2.64 -17.06
CA VAL A 54 -14.96 3.84 -17.20
C VAL A 54 -14.90 4.20 -18.68
N ARG A 55 -15.00 5.49 -18.98
CA ARG A 55 -14.83 6.04 -20.32
C ARG A 55 -14.05 7.34 -20.21
N ALA A 56 -13.02 7.53 -21.04
CA ALA A 56 -12.38 8.83 -21.17
C ALA A 56 -13.35 9.85 -21.82
N VAL A 57 -13.38 11.06 -21.27
CA VAL A 57 -14.06 12.21 -21.80
C VAL A 57 -13.06 12.91 -22.72
N GLY A 58 -13.23 12.72 -24.03
CA GLY A 58 -12.36 13.34 -25.02
C GLY A 58 -12.73 12.93 -26.44
N GLY A 59 -13.20 13.90 -27.23
CA GLY A 59 -13.32 13.83 -28.69
C GLY A 59 -14.67 14.20 -29.33
N THR A 60 -15.77 14.39 -28.58
CA THR A 60 -17.09 14.66 -29.21
C THR A 60 -17.58 16.09 -29.10
N ASP A 61 -17.21 16.85 -28.07
CA ASP A 61 -17.76 18.20 -27.85
C ASP A 61 -16.65 19.19 -27.52
N GLY A 62 -15.89 19.66 -28.52
CA GLY A 62 -15.13 20.94 -28.54
C GLY A 62 -14.14 21.28 -27.41
N ASP A 63 -14.05 20.48 -26.35
CA ASP A 63 -13.35 20.81 -25.11
C ASP A 63 -11.90 20.32 -25.22
N ARG A 64 -10.98 21.16 -24.75
CA ARG A 64 -9.54 20.89 -24.86
C ARG A 64 -9.22 19.62 -24.06
N PRO A 65 -8.53 18.62 -24.65
CA PRO A 65 -8.12 17.42 -23.91
C PRO A 65 -7.29 17.82 -22.69
N VAL A 66 -7.72 17.40 -21.50
CA VAL A 66 -6.89 17.54 -20.30
C VAL A 66 -5.75 16.52 -20.44
N GLU A 67 -4.53 17.00 -20.60
CA GLU A 67 -3.37 16.12 -20.73
C GLU A 67 -3.09 15.39 -19.41
N PRO A 68 -2.84 14.06 -19.45
CA PRO A 68 -2.48 13.30 -18.26
C PRO A 68 -1.12 13.76 -17.74
N ILE A 69 -1.11 14.19 -16.48
CA ILE A 69 0.08 14.76 -15.83
C ILE A 69 1.01 13.62 -15.39
N GLU A 70 0.43 12.56 -14.82
CA GLU A 70 1.18 11.46 -14.20
C GLU A 70 1.14 10.16 -15.03
N PRO A 71 2.17 9.29 -14.93
CA PRO A 71 2.21 8.01 -15.66
C PRO A 71 0.98 7.13 -15.44
N ILE A 72 0.42 7.13 -14.22
CA ILE A 72 -0.78 6.35 -13.90
C ILE A 72 -2.03 6.88 -14.62
N GLU A 73 -2.17 8.20 -14.74
CA GLU A 73 -3.27 8.81 -15.49
C GLU A 73 -3.17 8.46 -16.97
N ARG A 74 -1.95 8.55 -17.53
CA ARG A 74 -1.71 8.20 -18.94
C ARG A 74 -2.02 6.72 -19.21
N ALA A 75 -1.61 5.83 -18.30
CA ALA A 75 -1.92 4.40 -18.41
C ALA A 75 -3.44 4.16 -18.36
N LEU A 76 -4.14 4.79 -17.42
CA LEU A 76 -5.60 4.68 -17.29
C LEU A 76 -6.32 5.19 -18.54
N LEU A 77 -5.97 6.37 -19.05
CA LEU A 77 -6.57 6.92 -20.26
C LEU A 77 -6.26 6.07 -21.50
N GLY A 78 -5.05 5.49 -21.58
CA GLY A 78 -4.68 4.54 -22.63
C GLY A 78 -5.53 3.26 -22.63
N LEU A 79 -6.03 2.83 -21.47
CA LEU A 79 -6.98 1.72 -21.34
C LEU A 79 -8.42 2.11 -21.68
N CYS A 80 -8.76 3.40 -21.68
CA CYS A 80 -10.14 3.89 -21.79
C CYS A 80 -10.49 4.65 -23.09
N PRO A 81 -10.01 4.25 -24.30
CA PRO A 81 -10.43 4.92 -25.54
C PRO A 81 -11.90 4.66 -25.87
N ARG A 82 -12.49 3.62 -25.28
CA ARG A 82 -13.92 3.26 -25.31
C ARG A 82 -14.39 2.96 -23.90
N ILE A 83 -15.69 2.68 -23.74
CA ILE A 83 -16.25 2.25 -22.46
C ILE A 83 -15.63 0.89 -22.08
N VAL A 84 -14.86 0.85 -20.99
CA VAL A 84 -14.22 -0.36 -20.45
C VAL A 84 -14.79 -0.67 -19.07
N ARG A 85 -14.82 -1.95 -18.69
CA ARG A 85 -15.24 -2.33 -17.33
C ARG A 85 -14.15 -1.91 -16.33
N ALA A 86 -14.58 -1.39 -15.20
CA ALA A 86 -13.66 -0.83 -14.23
C ALA A 86 -12.80 -1.92 -13.57
N ASP A 87 -13.31 -3.14 -13.35
CA ASP A 87 -12.53 -4.29 -12.86
C ASP A 87 -11.34 -4.65 -13.76
N VAL A 88 -11.51 -4.56 -15.08
CA VAL A 88 -10.41 -4.74 -16.05
C VAL A 88 -9.36 -3.64 -15.88
N VAL A 89 -9.79 -2.38 -15.72
CA VAL A 89 -8.88 -1.26 -15.45
C VAL A 89 -8.10 -1.48 -14.15
N PHE A 90 -8.74 -1.98 -13.10
CA PHE A 90 -8.08 -2.34 -11.84
C PHE A 90 -7.04 -3.44 -12.04
N GLY A 91 -7.41 -4.55 -12.71
CA GLY A 91 -6.50 -5.67 -12.95
C GLY A 91 -5.23 -5.25 -13.72
N GLU A 92 -5.39 -4.46 -14.77
CA GLU A 92 -4.28 -3.99 -15.61
C GLU A 92 -3.37 -2.97 -14.88
N LEU A 93 -3.96 -2.04 -14.12
CA LEU A 93 -3.19 -0.98 -13.48
C LEU A 93 -2.48 -1.43 -12.20
N MET A 94 -3.09 -2.27 -11.37
CA MET A 94 -2.51 -2.70 -10.09
C MET A 94 -1.18 -3.45 -10.26
N GLY A 95 -1.08 -4.31 -11.28
CA GLY A 95 0.18 -4.99 -11.65
C GLY A 95 1.01 -4.23 -12.67
N GLY A 96 0.54 -3.05 -13.10
CA GLY A 96 1.11 -2.30 -14.20
C GLY A 96 2.40 -1.55 -13.85
N ARG A 97 3.12 -1.16 -14.89
CA ARG A 97 4.40 -0.44 -14.77
C ARG A 97 4.28 0.87 -13.98
N ALA A 98 3.17 1.60 -14.15
CA ALA A 98 2.97 2.89 -13.48
C ALA A 98 2.92 2.75 -11.95
N VAL A 99 2.20 1.76 -11.43
CA VAL A 99 2.14 1.49 -9.98
C VAL A 99 3.48 0.95 -9.49
N ALA A 100 4.12 0.04 -10.23
CA ALA A 100 5.45 -0.46 -9.87
C ALA A 100 6.51 0.65 -9.80
N GLU A 101 6.41 1.70 -10.62
CA GLU A 101 7.30 2.87 -10.54
C GLU A 101 7.08 3.69 -9.27
N ILE A 102 5.83 3.89 -8.85
CA ILE A 102 5.49 4.54 -7.57
C ILE A 102 6.06 3.73 -6.39
N GLU A 103 5.80 2.42 -6.37
CA GLU A 103 6.31 1.55 -5.32
C GLU A 103 7.84 1.56 -5.22
N ARG A 104 8.55 1.45 -6.35
CA ARG A 104 10.02 1.49 -6.38
C ARG A 104 10.55 2.80 -5.83
N ARG A 105 9.90 3.91 -6.16
CA ARG A 105 10.25 5.24 -5.66
C ARG A 105 10.09 5.30 -4.15
N LEU A 106 8.95 4.85 -3.61
CA LEU A 106 8.70 4.83 -2.17
C LEU A 106 9.64 3.88 -1.40
N VAL A 107 10.03 2.76 -2.00
CA VAL A 107 11.08 1.88 -1.45
C VAL A 107 12.43 2.60 -1.42
N SER A 108 12.79 3.33 -2.48
CA SER A 108 14.04 4.09 -2.53
C SER A 108 14.11 5.21 -1.48
N TYR A 109 12.95 5.74 -1.08
CA TYR A 109 12.82 6.72 -0.01
C TYR A 109 12.74 6.10 1.40
N GLY A 110 12.74 4.76 1.50
CA GLY A 110 12.60 4.06 2.78
C GLY A 110 11.20 4.17 3.40
N LEU A 111 10.19 4.55 2.62
CA LEU A 111 8.80 4.68 3.06
C LEU A 111 8.03 3.36 2.94
N LEU A 112 8.45 2.48 2.03
CA LEU A 112 7.99 1.10 1.90
C LEU A 112 9.14 0.12 2.10
N THR A 113 8.81 -1.09 2.59
CA THR A 113 9.75 -2.21 2.64
C THR A 113 10.03 -2.78 1.24
N SER A 114 11.26 -3.24 1.02
CA SER A 114 11.67 -3.90 -0.23
C SER A 114 11.03 -5.28 -0.41
N HIS A 115 10.56 -5.93 0.66
CA HIS A 115 9.77 -7.15 0.62
C HIS A 115 8.32 -6.84 1.02
N ARG A 116 7.32 -7.38 0.29
CA ARG A 116 5.87 -7.15 0.52
C ARG A 116 5.36 -5.71 0.45
N ARG A 117 6.20 -4.71 0.17
CA ARG A 117 5.80 -3.31 -0.05
C ARG A 117 4.97 -2.72 1.11
N ARG A 118 5.29 -3.09 2.35
CA ARG A 118 4.57 -2.59 3.53
C ARG A 118 5.08 -1.20 3.94
N PRO A 119 4.22 -0.29 4.41
CA PRO A 119 4.66 0.97 5.00
C PRO A 119 5.64 0.75 6.16
N THR A 120 6.79 1.43 6.11
CA THR A 120 7.76 1.46 7.21
C THR A 120 7.24 2.36 8.34
N ARG A 121 7.92 2.36 9.50
CA ARG A 121 7.62 3.33 10.57
C ARG A 121 7.76 4.78 10.11
N VAL A 122 8.75 5.06 9.25
CA VAL A 122 8.95 6.38 8.65
C VAL A 122 7.80 6.71 7.70
N GLY A 123 7.40 5.75 6.86
CA GLY A 123 6.24 5.87 5.98
C GLY A 123 4.95 6.20 6.75
N ARG A 124 4.65 5.45 7.82
CA ARG A 124 3.46 5.69 8.65
C ARG A 124 3.47 7.07 9.31
N ARG A 125 4.59 7.46 9.92
CA ARG A 125 4.71 8.80 10.53
C ARG A 125 4.53 9.91 9.50
N HIS A 126 5.05 9.71 8.29
CA HIS A 126 4.88 10.69 7.22
C HIS A 126 3.42 10.76 6.76
N LEU A 127 2.75 9.62 6.63
CA LEU A 127 1.32 9.56 6.29
C LEU A 127 0.45 10.27 7.35
N GLU A 128 0.74 10.08 8.64
CA GLU A 128 0.08 10.77 9.74
C GLU A 128 0.27 12.29 9.65
N ALA A 129 1.52 12.75 9.46
CA ALA A 129 1.82 14.18 9.34
C ALA A 129 1.09 14.83 8.15
N VAL A 130 1.02 14.14 7.02
CA VAL A 130 0.32 14.62 5.82
C VAL A 130 -1.20 14.63 6.03
N ARG A 131 -1.75 13.64 6.76
CA ARG A 131 -3.17 13.59 7.12
C ARG A 131 -3.55 14.75 8.03
N GLU A 132 -2.72 15.08 9.01
CA GLU A 132 -2.91 16.21 9.92
C GLU A 132 -2.78 17.56 9.20
N GLY A 133 -1.88 17.66 8.22
CA GLY A 133 -1.69 18.87 7.41
C GLY A 133 -2.88 19.21 6.49
N GLY A 134 -3.73 18.23 6.16
CA GLY A 134 -4.92 18.44 5.32
C GLY A 134 -4.60 18.82 3.86
N GLU A 135 -3.39 18.53 3.40
CA GLU A 135 -2.89 18.94 2.07
C GLU A 135 -3.50 18.11 0.92
N PHE A 136 -4.05 16.93 1.23
CA PHE A 136 -4.56 15.98 0.24
C PHE A 136 -6.05 15.68 0.42
N PRO A 137 -6.78 15.39 -0.68
CA PRO A 137 -8.17 14.99 -0.60
C PRO A 137 -8.39 13.74 0.28
N ALA A 138 -9.49 13.70 1.02
CA ALA A 138 -9.78 12.63 1.97
C ALA A 138 -9.82 11.22 1.33
N TYR A 139 -10.21 11.11 0.06
CA TYR A 139 -10.27 9.83 -0.65
C TYR A 139 -8.90 9.16 -0.87
N VAL A 140 -7.80 9.91 -0.73
CA VAL A 140 -6.44 9.36 -0.78
C VAL A 140 -6.21 8.41 0.41
N PHE A 141 -6.75 8.76 1.57
CA PHE A 141 -6.60 8.00 2.81
C PHE A 141 -7.74 7.00 2.97
N ASP A 142 -8.97 7.49 2.93
CA ASP A 142 -10.16 6.74 3.29
C ASP A 142 -10.83 6.07 2.07
N GLY A 143 -10.34 6.36 0.86
CA GLY A 143 -10.79 5.71 -0.36
C GLY A 143 -12.13 6.23 -0.88
N PRO A 144 -12.87 5.40 -1.65
CA PRO A 144 -14.16 5.77 -2.19
C PRO A 144 -15.17 6.15 -1.10
N ALA A 145 -15.01 5.70 0.15
CA ALA A 145 -15.89 6.07 1.25
C ALA A 145 -15.95 7.59 1.51
N ALA A 146 -14.85 8.31 1.26
CA ALA A 146 -14.78 9.76 1.40
C ALA A 146 -15.35 10.54 0.21
N VAL A 147 -15.75 9.85 -0.87
CA VAL A 147 -16.30 10.51 -2.07
C VAL A 147 -17.77 10.89 -1.83
N PRO A 148 -18.14 12.18 -1.96
CA PRO A 148 -19.52 12.63 -1.77
C PRO A 148 -20.49 12.09 -2.83
N ASP A 149 -20.04 12.00 -4.08
CA ASP A 149 -20.83 11.45 -5.19
C ASP A 149 -21.07 9.95 -4.97
N ARG A 150 -22.33 9.61 -4.66
CA ARG A 150 -22.76 8.24 -4.39
C ARG A 150 -22.63 7.31 -5.61
N VAL A 151 -22.81 7.84 -6.82
CA VAL A 151 -22.74 7.06 -8.06
C VAL A 151 -21.29 6.72 -8.34
N LEU A 152 -20.39 7.70 -8.27
CA LEU A 152 -18.96 7.50 -8.44
C LEU A 152 -18.42 6.56 -7.35
N ARG A 153 -18.73 6.84 -6.08
CA ARG A 153 -18.34 6.00 -4.94
C ARG A 153 -18.73 4.54 -5.15
N ARG A 154 -19.99 4.29 -5.50
CA ARG A 154 -20.51 2.93 -5.72
C ARG A 154 -19.83 2.26 -6.90
N ALA A 155 -19.67 2.97 -8.02
CA ALA A 155 -19.05 2.40 -9.21
C ALA A 155 -17.57 2.05 -9.00
N VAL A 156 -16.83 2.84 -8.22
CA VAL A 156 -15.44 2.53 -7.84
C VAL A 156 -15.40 1.37 -6.84
N TRP A 157 -16.30 1.37 -5.84
CA TRP A 157 -16.39 0.29 -4.86
C TRP A 157 -16.70 -1.07 -5.50
N GLU A 158 -17.66 -1.13 -6.42
CA GLU A 158 -18.04 -2.36 -7.13
C GLU A 158 -16.98 -2.83 -8.13
N ALA A 159 -16.09 -1.93 -8.55
CA ALA A 159 -15.05 -2.22 -9.53
C ALA A 159 -13.74 -2.69 -8.91
N ALA A 160 -13.46 -2.23 -7.69
CA ALA A 160 -12.33 -2.70 -6.93
C ALA A 160 -12.45 -4.22 -6.79
N PRO A 161 -11.39 -4.99 -7.05
CA PRO A 161 -11.43 -6.43 -6.91
C PRO A 161 -11.90 -6.78 -5.50
N GLU A 162 -12.84 -7.75 -5.42
CA GLU A 162 -13.18 -8.39 -4.17
C GLU A 162 -11.86 -8.81 -3.50
N PRO A 163 -11.61 -8.38 -2.27
CA PRO A 163 -10.36 -8.64 -1.62
C PRO A 163 -10.18 -10.14 -1.51
N SER A 164 -9.33 -10.70 -2.37
CA SER A 164 -9.16 -12.15 -2.47
C SER A 164 -8.51 -12.74 -1.22
N ASP A 165 -8.20 -11.92 -0.22
CA ASP A 165 -7.58 -12.33 1.01
C ASP A 165 -7.83 -11.30 2.13
N PRO A 166 -8.76 -11.48 3.10
CA PRO A 166 -9.05 -10.50 4.15
C PRO A 166 -7.82 -10.00 4.94
N GLY A 167 -6.69 -10.72 4.86
CA GLY A 167 -5.38 -10.32 5.38
C GLY A 167 -4.76 -9.07 4.76
N TRP A 168 -5.16 -8.64 3.54
CA TRP A 168 -4.52 -7.51 2.86
C TRP A 168 -4.79 -6.15 3.53
N ARG A 169 -6.01 -5.93 4.03
CA ARG A 169 -6.40 -4.70 4.76
C ARG A 169 -5.68 -4.61 6.09
N VAL A 170 -5.62 -5.71 6.86
CA VAL A 170 -4.89 -5.77 8.14
C VAL A 170 -3.37 -5.72 7.94
N MET A 171 -2.85 -6.24 6.82
CA MET A 171 -1.44 -6.12 6.43
C MET A 171 -1.01 -4.66 6.20
N TRP A 172 -1.93 -3.81 5.73
CA TRP A 172 -1.66 -2.42 5.40
C TRP A 172 -2.03 -1.42 6.50
N THR A 173 -3.14 -1.65 7.23
CA THR A 173 -3.53 -0.80 8.37
C THR A 173 -2.79 -1.12 9.67
N GLY A 174 -1.98 -2.20 9.70
CA GLY A 174 -1.20 -2.55 10.89
C GLY A 174 -2.03 -3.00 12.09
N VAL A 175 -3.33 -3.27 11.90
CA VAL A 175 -4.18 -3.90 12.92
C VAL A 175 -4.04 -5.42 12.79
N ALA A 176 -2.84 -5.90 13.08
CA ALA A 176 -2.61 -7.27 13.49
C ALA A 176 -2.11 -7.20 14.93
N LEU A 177 -2.73 -7.96 15.82
CA LEU A 177 -2.29 -8.14 17.21
C LEU A 177 -0.76 -8.29 17.21
N ALA A 178 -0.07 -7.48 18.02
CA ALA A 178 1.35 -7.64 18.25
C ALA A 178 1.63 -9.08 18.71
N PRO A 179 2.68 -9.71 18.17
CA PRO A 179 3.72 -10.19 19.06
C PRO A 179 5.07 -9.62 18.64
N ASP A 180 5.77 -9.06 19.61
CA ASP A 180 7.20 -8.79 19.58
C ASP A 180 7.96 -10.10 19.31
N ASP A 181 8.72 -10.19 18.21
CA ASP A 181 9.98 -10.96 18.11
C ASP A 181 10.52 -10.91 16.66
N ASP A 182 11.30 -9.88 16.34
CA ASP A 182 12.26 -9.95 15.23
C ASP A 182 13.67 -10.07 15.84
N THR A 183 13.94 -11.23 16.44
CA THR A 183 15.30 -11.70 16.71
C THR A 183 15.89 -12.20 15.39
N ASP A 184 16.51 -11.30 14.62
CA ASP A 184 17.33 -11.66 13.46
C ASP A 184 18.67 -12.21 14.00
N SER A 185 18.79 -13.54 14.07
CA SER A 185 20.03 -14.24 14.41
C SER A 185 20.30 -15.33 13.38
N GLY A 186 20.72 -14.91 12.19
CA GLY A 186 21.39 -15.77 11.23
C GLY A 186 22.91 -15.71 11.40
N GLY A 187 23.52 -16.83 11.81
CA GLY A 187 24.96 -17.08 11.57
C GLY A 187 25.71 -17.74 12.71
N HIS A 188 25.73 -19.08 12.73
CA HIS A 188 26.79 -19.84 13.39
C HIS A 188 28.11 -19.64 12.62
N PRO A 189 29.23 -19.40 13.33
CA PRO A 189 30.15 -20.51 13.55
C PRO A 189 30.69 -20.56 14.99
N GLY A 190 30.99 -21.77 15.44
CA GLY A 190 31.38 -22.04 16.82
C GLY A 190 32.73 -21.46 17.24
N CYS A 191 32.80 -21.08 18.51
CA CYS A 191 33.97 -21.19 19.37
C CYS A 191 33.47 -21.28 20.81
N GLY A 192 33.89 -22.30 21.55
CA GLY A 192 33.52 -22.49 22.95
C GLY A 192 34.18 -21.46 23.87
N SER A 193 33.49 -21.13 24.96
CA SER A 193 34.07 -20.89 26.28
C SER A 193 32.96 -20.62 27.32
N ASP A 194 32.88 -21.53 28.29
CA ASP A 194 32.91 -21.31 29.75
C ASP A 194 32.08 -20.17 30.39
N GLY A 195 31.26 -20.56 31.39
CA GLY A 195 30.61 -19.70 32.41
C GLY A 195 29.09 -19.68 32.24
N GLY A 196 28.25 -20.25 33.12
CA GLY A 196 28.22 -20.17 34.58
C GLY A 196 27.09 -19.20 35.00
N HIS A 197 26.33 -19.55 36.05
CA HIS A 197 25.18 -18.85 36.70
C HIS A 197 23.80 -19.18 36.05
N GLY A 198 22.86 -19.93 36.66
CA GLY A 198 22.20 -19.79 37.98
C GLY A 198 21.01 -18.81 37.84
N CYS A 199 19.76 -19.00 38.27
CA CYS A 199 19.07 -19.90 39.20
C CYS A 199 17.54 -19.82 38.98
N GLY A 200 16.77 -20.83 39.42
CA GLY A 200 15.34 -20.73 39.80
C GLY A 200 14.35 -20.98 38.65
N GLY A 201 13.44 -21.95 38.69
CA GLY A 201 12.76 -22.58 39.81
C GLY A 201 11.26 -22.32 39.62
N GLY A 202 10.49 -23.34 39.23
CA GLY A 202 9.05 -23.18 39.06
C GLY A 202 8.32 -24.42 38.54
N GLY A 203 7.92 -25.29 39.45
CA GLY A 203 6.61 -25.96 39.42
C GLY A 203 6.43 -27.13 38.45
N HIS A 204 6.60 -28.34 38.99
CA HIS A 204 6.04 -29.57 38.41
C HIS A 204 4.50 -29.57 38.59
N GLY A 205 3.78 -29.92 37.53
CA GLY A 205 2.35 -30.24 37.57
C GLY A 205 2.09 -31.51 36.77
N CYS A 206 1.89 -32.61 37.47
CA CYS A 206 1.60 -33.95 36.93
C CYS A 206 0.09 -34.24 36.95
N GLY A 207 -0.39 -34.92 35.92
CA GLY A 207 -1.72 -35.55 35.83
C GLY A 207 -2.26 -35.47 34.39
N GLY A 208 -2.60 -36.53 33.67
CA GLY A 208 -2.81 -37.94 33.99
C GLY A 208 -4.19 -38.39 33.48
N GLY A 209 -4.21 -39.27 32.46
CA GLY A 209 -5.38 -40.06 32.00
C GLY A 209 -6.38 -39.32 31.10
N GLY A 210 -7.04 -39.92 30.10
CA GLY A 210 -7.18 -41.30 29.64
C GLY A 210 -8.60 -41.54 29.08
N GLY A 211 -8.74 -42.29 27.96
CA GLY A 211 -9.99 -42.89 27.42
C GLY A 211 -10.94 -41.95 26.66
N GLY A 212 -11.38 -42.21 25.42
CA GLY A 212 -12.37 -43.24 24.98
C GLY A 212 -13.79 -42.66 25.16
N GLY A 213 -14.72 -42.52 24.20
CA GLY A 213 -15.13 -43.34 23.07
C GLY A 213 -16.63 -43.72 23.26
N GLY A 214 -17.51 -43.37 22.30
CA GLY A 214 -18.95 -43.73 22.22
C GLY A 214 -19.88 -42.83 23.07
N ASP A 215 -21.07 -42.41 22.65
CA ASP A 215 -21.95 -42.62 21.47
C ASP A 215 -22.57 -41.25 21.12
#